data_AF-A0A947KQ79-F1
#
_entry.id   AF-A0A947KQ79-F1
#
_cell.length_a   1.000
_cell.length_b   1.000
_cell.length_c   1.000
_cell.angle_alpha   90.00
_cell.angle_beta   90.00
_cell.angle_gamma   90.00
#
_symmetry.space_group_name_H-M   'P 1'
#
loop_
_entity.id
_entity.type
_entity.pdbx_description
1 polymer ?
#
loop_
_entity_poly.entity_id
_entity_poly.type
_entity_poly.pdbx_seq_one_letter_code
_entity_poly.pdbx_strand_id
1 'polypeptide(L)'
;MTNNPTAPSACVRCGACCRQPGDVRLQDDETEAIAHFLRLTILDFTAAYTRLRANRSGLVLAEVADGACIFLQDNMCRIQNVKPRQCRDYPGTWHIPGEELFCRARRAPVDL
;
A
#
# COMPACT_ATOMS: atom_id res chain seq x y z
N MET A 1 -19.40 -27.93 3.70
CA MET A 1 -18.00 -28.16 3.30
C MET A 1 -17.28 -26.83 3.38
N THR A 2 -16.79 -26.45 4.57
CA THR A 2 -16.14 -25.15 4.81
C THR A 2 -14.64 -25.29 4.55
N ASN A 3 -14.23 -25.15 3.30
CA ASN A 3 -12.82 -25.13 2.96
C ASN A 3 -12.24 -23.74 3.26
N ASN A 4 -11.66 -23.61 4.44
CA ASN A 4 -10.57 -22.67 4.71
C ASN A 4 -9.26 -23.40 4.31
N PRO A 5 -8.32 -22.74 3.62
CA PRO A 5 -7.42 -21.85 4.34
C PRO A 5 -7.22 -20.52 3.60
N THR A 6 -7.35 -19.40 4.31
CA THR A 6 -6.71 -18.12 3.97
C THR A 6 -5.20 -18.32 3.90
N ALA A 7 -4.70 -18.88 2.80
CA ALA A 7 -3.28 -18.93 2.51
C ALA A 7 -2.78 -17.48 2.36
N PRO A 8 -1.61 -17.12 2.92
CA PRO A 8 -1.02 -15.81 2.72
C PRO A 8 -0.84 -15.59 1.22
N SER A 9 -1.57 -14.62 0.69
CA SER A 9 -1.61 -14.36 -0.75
C SER A 9 -0.63 -13.24 -1.04
N ALA A 10 0.32 -13.47 -1.95
CA ALA A 10 1.26 -12.43 -2.33
C ALA A 10 0.55 -11.33 -3.16
N CYS A 11 1.04 -10.09 -3.06
CA CYS A 11 0.54 -9.00 -3.89
C CYS A 11 0.73 -9.32 -5.39
N VAL A 12 -0.37 -9.51 -6.12
CA VAL A 12 -0.37 -9.78 -7.58
C VAL A 12 -0.22 -8.51 -8.44
N ARG A 13 0.20 -7.39 -7.82
CA ARG A 13 0.49 -6.11 -8.50
C ARG A 13 -0.65 -5.58 -9.38
N CYS A 14 -1.89 -5.82 -8.96
CA CYS A 14 -3.07 -5.42 -9.74
C CYS A 14 -3.48 -3.94 -9.59
N GLY A 15 -2.85 -3.19 -8.69
CA GLY A 15 -3.16 -1.79 -8.40
C GLY A 15 -4.45 -1.55 -7.60
N ALA A 16 -5.28 -2.56 -7.37
CA ALA A 16 -6.61 -2.37 -6.77
C ALA A 16 -6.57 -1.82 -5.33
N CYS A 17 -5.68 -2.35 -4.47
CA CYS A 17 -5.51 -1.85 -3.10
C CYS A 17 -4.88 -0.45 -3.05
N CYS A 18 -4.03 -0.11 -4.03
CA CYS A 18 -3.42 1.23 -4.13
C CYS A 18 -4.42 2.33 -4.49
N ARG A 19 -5.62 1.96 -4.96
CA ARG A 19 -6.73 2.88 -5.26
C ARG A 19 -7.77 2.95 -4.14
N GLN A 20 -7.63 2.14 -3.10
CA GLN A 20 -8.56 2.19 -1.99
C GLN A 20 -8.20 3.34 -1.05
N PRO A 21 -9.20 4.05 -0.51
CA PRO A 21 -8.96 5.05 0.51
C PRO A 21 -8.36 4.40 1.77
N GLY A 22 -7.43 5.10 2.42
CA GLY A 22 -6.84 4.65 3.68
C GLY A 22 -5.47 5.26 3.94
N ASP A 23 -5.06 5.21 5.20
CA ASP A 23 -3.73 5.65 5.62
C ASP A 23 -2.72 4.51 5.43
N VAL A 24 -1.71 4.72 4.57
CA VAL A 24 -0.48 3.91 4.58
C VAL A 24 0.51 4.58 5.52
N ARG A 25 0.55 4.13 6.78
CA ARG A 25 1.42 4.71 7.81
C ARG A 25 2.86 4.33 7.54
N LEU A 26 3.73 5.34 7.51
CA LEU A 26 5.17 5.15 7.45
C LEU A 26 5.74 4.88 8.84
N GLN A 27 6.66 3.93 8.91
CA GLN A 27 7.59 3.78 10.03
C GLN A 27 8.83 4.65 9.81
N ASP A 28 9.59 4.90 10.88
CA ASP A 28 10.72 5.82 10.87
C ASP A 28 11.80 5.42 9.85
N ASP A 29 12.08 4.12 9.73
CA ASP A 29 13.06 3.55 8.78
C ASP A 29 12.58 3.57 7.31
N GLU A 30 11.27 3.61 7.09
CA GLU A 30 10.68 3.55 5.74
C GLU A 30 10.84 4.87 4.99
N THR A 31 10.80 5.99 5.71
CA THR A 31 10.96 7.34 5.12
C THR A 31 12.34 7.48 4.48
N GLU A 32 13.39 7.08 5.19
CA GLU A 32 14.76 7.12 4.69
C GLU A 32 14.97 6.16 3.51
N ALA A 33 14.48 4.91 3.63
CA ALA A 33 14.61 3.91 2.58
C ALA A 33 13.93 4.35 1.26
N ILE A 34 12.72 4.93 1.35
CA ILE A 34 11.99 5.39 0.16
C ILE A 34 12.66 6.64 -0.42
N ALA A 35 13.06 7.61 0.42
CA ALA A 35 13.77 8.81 -0.04
C ALA A 35 15.05 8.44 -0.79
N HIS A 36 15.87 7.54 -0.24
CA HIS A 36 17.09 7.06 -0.88
C HIS A 36 16.80 6.36 -2.22
N PHE A 37 15.79 5.49 -2.26
CA PHE A 37 15.37 4.83 -3.52
C PHE A 37 14.95 5.83 -4.61
N LEU A 38 14.29 6.92 -4.22
CA LEU A 38 13.86 7.99 -5.13
C LEU A 38 14.97 9.01 -5.43
N ARG A 39 16.15 8.88 -4.79
CA ARG A 39 17.27 9.83 -4.87
C ARG A 39 16.88 11.24 -4.42
N LEU A 40 16.11 11.31 -3.33
CA LEU A 40 15.67 12.54 -2.70
C LEU A 40 16.27 12.67 -1.30
N THR A 41 16.33 13.89 -0.78
CA THR A 41 16.52 14.07 0.66
C THR A 41 15.27 13.59 1.41
N ILE A 42 15.42 13.25 2.69
CA ILE A 42 14.29 12.90 3.55
C ILE A 42 13.27 14.07 3.60
N LEU A 43 13.76 15.31 3.61
CA LEU A 43 12.92 16.50 3.64
C LEU A 43 12.08 16.63 2.35
N ASP A 44 12.71 16.51 1.18
CA ASP A 44 12.01 16.60 -0.11
C ASP A 44 11.01 15.46 -0.28
N PHE A 45 11.38 14.24 0.14
CA PHE A 45 10.45 13.11 0.14
C PHE A 45 9.23 13.38 1.03
N THR A 46 9.48 13.83 2.27
CA THR A 46 8.42 14.13 3.24
C THR A 46 7.47 15.20 2.70
N ALA A 47 8.02 16.28 2.15
CA ALA A 47 7.23 17.38 1.61
C ALA A 47 6.40 16.99 0.38
N ALA A 48 6.95 16.16 -0.52
CA ALA A 48 6.32 15.85 -1.79
C ALA A 48 5.40 14.62 -1.77
N TYR A 49 5.67 13.63 -0.90
CA TYR A 49 5.03 12.31 -0.98
C TYR A 49 4.30 11.88 0.29
N THR A 50 4.28 12.72 1.33
CA THR A 50 3.63 12.39 2.59
C THR A 50 2.67 13.47 3.04
N ARG A 51 1.76 13.09 3.93
CA ARG A 51 0.95 14.02 4.72
C ARG A 51 0.93 13.59 6.17
N LEU A 52 0.65 14.53 7.07
CA LEU A 52 0.38 14.21 8.47
C LEU A 52 -0.96 13.48 8.59
N ARG A 53 -1.01 12.50 9.48
CA ARG A 53 -2.28 11.90 9.90
C ARG A 53 -3.16 12.95 10.58
N ALA A 54 -4.48 12.77 10.51
CA ALA A 54 -5.45 13.67 11.13
C ALA A 54 -5.20 13.85 12.64
N ASN A 55 -4.80 12.78 13.34
CA ASN A 55 -4.46 12.81 14.77
C ASN A 55 -3.00 13.23 15.05
N ARG A 56 -2.24 13.64 14.02
CA ARG A 56 -0.84 14.09 14.08
C ARG A 56 0.15 13.06 14.66
N SER A 57 -0.23 11.77 14.71
CA SER A 57 0.59 10.70 15.29
C SER A 57 1.64 10.08 14.36
N GLY A 58 1.93 10.72 13.22
CA GLY A 58 2.90 10.23 12.23
C GLY A 58 2.57 10.68 10.80
N LEU A 59 3.43 10.23 9.87
CA LEU A 59 3.28 10.46 8.44
C LEU A 59 2.58 9.27 7.77
N VAL A 60 1.83 9.57 6.72
CA VAL A 60 1.30 8.59 5.78
C VAL A 60 1.69 8.99 4.36
N LEU A 61 1.71 8.01 3.45
CA LEU A 61 1.82 8.33 2.03
C LEU A 61 0.65 9.22 1.59
N ALA A 62 0.95 10.22 0.78
CA ALA A 62 -0.06 11.08 0.18
C ALA A 62 -0.81 10.35 -0.94
N GLU A 63 -1.96 10.92 -1.29
CA GLU A 63 -2.81 10.51 -2.39
C GLU A 63 -2.81 11.57 -3.51
N VAL A 64 -3.06 11.15 -4.74
CA VAL A 64 -3.40 12.05 -5.85
C VAL A 64 -4.89 12.41 -5.81
N ALA A 65 -5.33 13.29 -6.72
CA ALA A 65 -6.67 13.89 -6.69
C ALA A 65 -7.84 12.88 -6.71
N ASP A 66 -7.65 11.70 -7.30
CA ASP A 66 -8.66 10.63 -7.35
C ASP A 66 -8.64 9.70 -6.11
N GLY A 67 -7.80 10.01 -5.11
CA GLY A 67 -7.64 9.23 -3.90
C GLY A 67 -6.69 8.03 -4.02
N ALA A 68 -6.09 7.79 -5.19
CA ALA A 68 -5.09 6.74 -5.32
C ALA A 68 -3.78 7.15 -4.63
N CYS A 69 -3.05 6.15 -4.12
CA CYS A 69 -1.71 6.33 -3.57
C CYS A 69 -0.79 7.03 -4.60
N ILE A 70 -0.03 8.05 -4.15
CA ILE A 70 0.85 8.86 -5.00
C ILE A 70 1.90 8.05 -5.80
N PHE A 71 2.23 6.85 -5.34
CA PHE A 71 3.18 5.96 -6.00
C PHE A 71 2.55 4.98 -7.00
N LEU A 72 1.24 5.02 -7.22
CA LEU A 72 0.59 4.23 -8.26
C LEU A 72 0.74 4.94 -9.62
N GLN A 73 1.48 4.33 -10.54
CA GLN A 73 1.63 4.81 -11.92
C GLN A 73 1.49 3.63 -12.88
N ASP A 74 0.72 3.78 -13.96
CA ASP A 74 0.52 2.75 -14.98
C ASP A 74 0.09 1.39 -14.39
N ASN A 75 -0.76 1.46 -13.36
CA ASN A 75 -1.25 0.32 -12.57
C ASN A 75 -0.16 -0.44 -11.77
N MET A 76 1.03 0.14 -11.63
CA MET A 76 2.18 -0.40 -10.90
C MET A 76 2.59 0.51 -9.74
N CYS A 77 3.07 -0.07 -8.64
CA CYS A 77 3.66 0.70 -7.55
C CYS A 77 5.11 1.06 -7.90
N ARG A 78 5.42 2.35 -8.01
CA ARG A 78 6.77 2.84 -8.38
C ARG A 78 7.83 2.54 -7.33
N ILE A 79 7.44 2.38 -6.06
CA ILE A 79 8.34 2.06 -4.95
C ILE A 79 8.25 0.59 -4.54
N GLN A 80 7.92 -0.31 -5.49
CA GLN A 80 7.65 -1.73 -5.22
C GLN A 80 8.72 -2.42 -4.35
N ASN A 81 10.01 -2.11 -4.55
CA ASN A 81 11.13 -2.74 -3.85
C ASN A 81 11.35 -2.20 -2.42
N VAL A 82 10.83 -1.01 -2.13
CA VAL A 82 10.97 -0.33 -0.83
C VAL A 82 9.59 0.02 -0.27
N LYS A 83 8.58 -0.82 -0.57
CA LYS A 83 7.22 -0.64 -0.08
C LYS A 83 7.22 -0.51 1.45
N PRO A 84 6.41 0.42 2.00
CA PRO A 84 6.10 0.41 3.42
C PRO A 84 5.63 -0.98 3.85
N ARG A 85 5.96 -1.38 5.07
CA ARG A 85 5.64 -2.68 5.65
C ARG A 85 4.16 -2.99 5.54
N GLN A 86 3.29 -2.02 5.82
CA GLN A 86 1.84 -2.17 5.66
C GLN A 86 1.45 -2.62 4.23
N CYS A 87 2.07 -2.05 3.19
CA CYS A 87 1.83 -2.44 1.80
C CYS A 87 2.52 -3.75 1.40
N ARG A 88 3.63 -4.11 2.03
CA ARG A 88 4.38 -5.35 1.78
C ARG A 88 3.69 -6.56 2.41
N ASP A 89 3.19 -6.38 3.61
CA ASP A 89 2.50 -7.39 4.41
C ASP A 89 1.09 -7.65 3.86
N TYR A 90 0.55 -6.73 3.06
CA TYR A 90 -0.69 -6.89 2.31
C TYR A 90 -0.50 -7.65 0.98
N PRO A 91 -1.36 -8.61 0.60
CA PRO A 91 -2.47 -9.21 1.34
C PRO A 91 -2.02 -10.55 1.98
N GLY A 92 -0.85 -10.61 2.59
CA GLY A 92 -0.31 -11.82 3.20
C GLY A 92 -0.62 -11.88 4.68
N THR A 93 0.25 -11.24 5.46
CA THR A 93 0.24 -11.18 6.93
C THR A 93 -0.59 -10.03 7.50
N TRP A 94 -1.01 -9.09 6.65
CA TRP A 94 -1.93 -8.01 7.01
C TRP A 94 -3.14 -7.98 6.07
N HIS A 95 -4.32 -7.74 6.63
CA HIS A 95 -5.59 -7.74 5.92
C HIS A 95 -6.55 -6.71 6.49
N ILE A 96 -7.53 -6.29 5.69
CA ILE A 96 -8.60 -5.37 6.10
C ILE A 96 -9.98 -5.96 5.79
N PRO A 97 -11.04 -5.63 6.56
CA PRO A 97 -12.40 -6.08 6.25
C PRO A 97 -12.83 -5.61 4.84
N GLY A 98 -13.50 -6.50 4.09
CA GLY A 98 -14.00 -6.19 2.75
C GLY A 98 -12.96 -6.27 1.63
N GLU A 99 -11.74 -6.74 1.92
CA GLU A 99 -10.67 -6.79 0.93
C GLU A 99 -10.93 -7.69 -0.27
N GLU A 100 -11.78 -8.71 -0.11
CA GLU A 100 -12.24 -9.61 -1.16
C GLU A 100 -12.96 -8.88 -2.31
N LEU A 101 -13.55 -7.71 -2.03
CA LEU A 101 -14.30 -6.94 -3.02
C LEU A 101 -13.38 -6.27 -4.06
N PHE A 102 -12.18 -5.87 -3.66
CA PHE A 102 -11.25 -5.14 -4.53
C PHE A 102 -9.94 -5.87 -4.79
N CYS A 103 -9.39 -6.60 -3.82
CA CYS A 103 -8.07 -7.21 -3.94
C CYS A 103 -8.13 -8.48 -4.77
N ARG A 104 -7.51 -8.45 -5.97
CA ARG A 104 -7.51 -9.62 -6.87
C ARG A 104 -6.78 -10.84 -6.32
N ALA A 105 -5.88 -10.66 -5.36
CA ALA A 105 -5.23 -11.77 -4.66
C ALA A 105 -6.11 -12.40 -3.57
N ARG A 106 -7.23 -11.75 -3.21
CA ARG A 106 -8.20 -12.20 -2.19
C ARG A 106 -9.56 -12.59 -2.75
N ARG A 107 -9.84 -12.28 -4.02
CA ARG A 107 -11.07 -12.71 -4.68
C ARG A 107 -11.17 -14.24 -4.60
N ALA A 108 -12.32 -14.73 -4.16
CA ALA A 108 -12.64 -16.15 -4.27
C ALA A 108 -12.48 -16.58 -5.75
N PRO A 109 -12.03 -17.82 -6.02
CA PRO A 109 -12.12 -18.37 -7.36
C PRO A 109 -13.56 -18.20 -7.84
N VAL A 110 -13.75 -17.57 -9.00
CA VAL A 110 -15.02 -17.67 -9.70
C VAL A 110 -14.98 -19.06 -10.31
N ASP A 111 -15.73 -20.00 -9.74
CA ASP A 111 -15.89 -21.33 -10.32
C ASP A 111 -16.39 -21.15 -11.77
N LEU A 112 -15.62 -21.67 -12.74
CA LEU A 112 -16.00 -21.78 -14.15
C LEU A 112 -16.76 -23.08 -14.38
#